data_AF-A0A6A6MXR0-F1
#
_entry.id   AF-A0A6A6MXR0-F1
#
_cell.length_a   1.000
_cell.length_b   1.000
_cell.length_c   1.000
_cell.angle_alpha   90.00
_cell.angle_beta   90.00
_cell.angle_gamma   90.00
#
_symmetry.space_group_name_H-M   'P 1'
#
loop_
_entity.id
_entity.type
_entity.pdbx_description
1 polymer ?
#
loop_
_entity_poly.entity_id
_entity_poly.type
_entity_poly.pdbx_seq_one_letter_code
_entity_poly.pdbx_strand_id
1 'polypeptide(L)'
;MVTVKPLADNNLLLRCATEQLGCPQFCSQGIKIPIYCFGTQYLINNGLFGGISNTSEEHSFLDSLLLAQWEERMLKGHFKYDITASEIKIIRGRRKFLAQLNNDWGMECFKDPEKLKMCHEEDTLVFDRTKHCEELLFCITNSDKADSELIPSAAVPNDAILIVINVNPVEYGHVFLVPHGFDSLYRFLDARFLEMVARVAVEMNNCSFRLFYNCPGHSRLYFQACYFPDLLPVEHMPVDILFDAGQAQTLSTSCNLSAWECGGYFLFRSRQEFDEVTEAALLKRLSTVSLDDEGFAAVKRLCCRIATKIAT
;
A
#
# COMPACT_ATOMS: atom_id res chain seq x y z
N MET A 1 -15.43 -12.76 53.92
CA MET A 1 -15.89 -11.46 53.38
C MET A 1 -14.65 -10.61 53.23
N VAL A 2 -14.04 -10.61 52.04
CA VAL A 2 -12.73 -9.97 51.80
C VAL A 2 -12.91 -8.96 50.68
N THR A 3 -12.74 -7.70 51.05
CA THR A 3 -12.97 -6.51 50.23
C THR A 3 -11.76 -6.25 49.34
N VAL A 4 -11.93 -6.34 48.02
CA VAL A 4 -10.89 -5.99 47.04
C VAL A 4 -11.01 -4.50 46.73
N LYS A 5 -9.97 -3.73 47.07
CA LYS A 5 -9.83 -2.32 46.66
C LYS A 5 -9.40 -2.26 45.18
N PRO A 6 -9.98 -1.37 44.35
CA PRO A 6 -9.48 -1.13 43.01
C PRO A 6 -8.18 -0.31 43.09
N LEU A 7 -7.15 -0.79 42.39
CA LEU A 7 -5.90 -0.07 42.20
C LEU A 7 -6.19 1.11 41.25
N ALA A 8 -6.04 2.33 41.77
CA ALA A 8 -6.10 3.56 41.00
C ALA A 8 -4.70 3.87 40.46
N ASP A 9 -4.51 3.72 39.16
CA ASP A 9 -3.36 4.30 38.45
C ASP A 9 -3.81 5.56 37.70
N ASN A 10 -4.05 6.62 38.46
CA ASN A 10 -3.98 7.99 37.97
C ASN A 10 -2.55 8.46 38.17
N ASN A 11 -1.69 8.34 37.16
CA ASN A 11 -0.46 9.14 37.01
C ASN A 11 0.21 8.93 35.64
N LEU A 12 -0.39 9.47 34.58
CA LEU A 12 0.33 9.75 33.32
C LEU A 12 -0.01 11.17 32.83
N LEU A 13 0.25 12.15 33.68
CA LEU A 13 0.39 13.55 33.31
C LEU A 13 1.65 14.11 33.98
N LEU A 14 2.80 13.97 33.32
CA LEU A 14 3.89 14.93 33.48
C LEU A 14 4.81 14.96 32.24
N ARG A 15 4.55 15.95 31.40
CA ARG A 15 5.53 16.83 30.74
C ARG A 15 6.91 16.22 30.41
N CYS A 16 7.15 15.98 29.12
CA CYS A 16 8.39 16.44 28.51
C CYS A 16 8.04 17.58 27.55
N ALA A 17 8.31 18.78 28.02
CA ALA A 17 8.27 19.99 27.22
C ALA A 17 9.57 20.08 26.41
N THR A 18 9.46 19.91 25.10
CA THR A 18 10.35 20.56 24.14
C THR A 18 9.57 20.79 22.85
N GLU A 19 8.82 21.88 22.82
CA GLU A 19 8.34 22.48 21.58
C GLU A 19 9.52 23.07 20.83
N GLN A 20 9.87 22.53 19.66
CA GLN A 20 10.30 23.34 18.51
C GLN A 20 9.83 22.69 17.21
N LEU A 21 8.83 23.32 16.59
CA LEU A 21 8.45 23.29 15.18
C LEU A 21 8.27 21.93 14.46
N GLY A 22 7.00 21.54 14.30
CA GLY A 22 6.49 21.10 12.99
C GLY A 22 6.84 19.71 12.48
N CYS A 23 6.33 18.64 13.11
CA CYS A 23 5.65 17.54 12.41
C CYS A 23 5.17 16.46 13.40
N PRO A 24 3.98 15.85 13.19
CA PRO A 24 3.65 14.62 13.87
C PRO A 24 4.62 13.51 13.43
N GLN A 25 5.10 12.71 14.38
CA GLN A 25 6.01 11.59 14.15
C GLN A 25 5.50 10.36 14.91
N PHE A 26 5.63 9.18 14.32
CA PHE A 26 5.34 7.90 14.99
C PHE A 26 6.43 7.66 16.04
N CYS A 27 6.04 7.48 17.31
CA CYS A 27 6.97 7.15 18.39
C CYS A 27 6.91 5.63 18.62
N SER A 28 7.90 4.90 18.11
CA SER A 28 8.04 3.45 18.31
C SER A 28 8.56 3.06 19.71
N GLN A 29 8.82 4.05 20.57
CA GLN A 29 9.52 3.85 21.83
C GLN A 29 8.67 3.04 22.82
N GLY A 30 9.02 1.76 23.00
CA GLY A 30 8.37 0.82 23.92
C GLY A 30 7.41 -0.19 23.29
N ILE A 31 7.09 -0.07 21.99
CA ILE A 31 6.24 -1.04 21.29
C ILE A 31 7.08 -2.25 20.90
N LYS A 32 6.66 -3.45 21.32
CA LYS A 32 7.24 -4.72 20.87
C LYS A 32 6.25 -5.46 20.00
N ILE A 33 6.68 -5.82 18.80
CA ILE A 33 5.85 -6.50 17.81
C ILE A 33 6.64 -7.59 17.09
N PRO A 34 5.98 -8.48 16.34
CA PRO A 34 6.68 -9.44 15.48
C PRO A 34 7.50 -8.70 14.42
N ILE A 35 8.71 -9.18 14.17
CA ILE A 35 9.61 -8.66 13.14
C ILE A 35 9.99 -9.81 12.22
N TYR A 36 9.60 -9.69 10.95
CA TYR A 36 10.06 -10.56 9.89
C TYR A 36 11.38 -10.01 9.35
N CYS A 37 12.42 -10.84 9.39
CA CYS A 37 13.77 -10.50 8.98
C CYS A 37 14.08 -11.22 7.67
N PHE A 38 14.34 -10.47 6.61
CA PHE A 38 14.78 -11.03 5.34
C PHE A 38 16.18 -11.63 5.43
N GLY A 39 16.33 -12.87 4.98
CA GLY A 39 17.64 -13.51 4.81
C GLY A 39 18.38 -13.01 3.57
N THR A 40 19.71 -13.10 3.55
CA THR A 40 20.58 -12.61 2.45
C THR A 40 20.67 -13.55 1.25
N GLN A 41 20.10 -14.76 1.31
CA GLN A 41 20.25 -15.76 0.24
C GLN A 41 19.67 -15.30 -1.12
N TYR A 42 18.73 -14.32 -1.13
CA TYR A 42 18.23 -13.67 -2.34
C TYR A 42 19.34 -12.99 -3.17
N LEU A 43 20.28 -12.33 -2.49
CA LEU A 43 21.34 -11.53 -3.13
C LEU A 43 22.37 -12.41 -3.85
N ILE A 44 22.55 -13.64 -3.39
CA ILE A 44 23.55 -14.58 -3.93
C ILE A 44 23.08 -15.18 -5.27
N ASN A 45 21.77 -15.32 -5.47
CA ASN A 45 21.18 -15.89 -6.68
C ASN A 45 20.97 -14.88 -7.82
N ASN A 46 21.40 -13.62 -7.68
CA ASN A 46 21.27 -12.56 -8.71
C ASN A 46 22.13 -12.77 -9.99
N GLY A 47 22.65 -13.98 -10.22
CA GLY A 47 23.13 -14.40 -11.53
C GLY A 47 21.97 -14.91 -12.39
N LEU A 48 21.40 -14.02 -13.22
CA LEU A 48 20.31 -14.23 -14.18
C LEU A 48 18.87 -14.16 -13.61
N PHE A 49 18.22 -13.03 -13.88
CA PHE A 49 16.81 -12.99 -14.25
C PHE A 49 16.59 -13.97 -15.43
N GLY A 50 16.22 -15.22 -15.16
CA GLY A 50 16.10 -16.21 -16.21
C GLY A 50 15.77 -17.61 -15.71
N GLY A 51 14.53 -17.79 -15.28
CA GLY A 51 13.95 -19.12 -15.06
C GLY A 51 12.99 -19.13 -13.90
N ILE A 52 11.69 -19.11 -14.20
CA ILE A 52 10.67 -19.59 -13.27
C ILE A 52 10.97 -21.08 -13.10
N SER A 53 11.75 -21.43 -12.08
CA SER A 53 11.84 -22.82 -11.65
C SER A 53 10.50 -23.17 -11.04
N ASN A 54 9.73 -23.99 -11.74
CA ASN A 54 8.60 -24.73 -11.17
C ASN A 54 9.17 -25.66 -10.08
N THR A 55 9.40 -25.12 -8.90
CA THR A 55 9.59 -25.87 -7.66
C THR A 55 8.29 -25.72 -6.88
N SER A 56 7.84 -26.83 -6.29
CA SER A 56 6.61 -27.05 -5.53
C SER A 56 6.02 -25.80 -4.87
N GLU A 57 4.67 -25.74 -4.79
CA GLU A 57 3.86 -24.79 -4.01
C GLU A 57 4.31 -24.73 -2.54
N GLU A 58 5.49 -24.19 -2.27
CA GLU A 58 5.91 -23.80 -0.94
C GLU A 58 5.17 -22.50 -0.67
N HIS A 59 4.08 -22.63 0.09
CA HIS A 59 3.35 -21.47 0.61
C HIS A 59 4.32 -20.56 1.34
N SER A 60 4.39 -19.30 0.91
CA SER A 60 5.24 -18.32 1.56
C SER A 60 4.83 -18.16 3.03
N PHE A 61 5.82 -18.26 3.91
CA PHE A 61 5.62 -17.97 5.32
C PHE A 61 5.17 -16.52 5.54
N LEU A 62 5.72 -15.57 4.77
CA LEU A 62 5.36 -14.15 4.89
C LEU A 62 3.90 -13.91 4.47
N ASP A 63 3.46 -14.56 3.39
CA ASP A 63 2.07 -14.53 2.91
C ASP A 63 1.12 -15.07 4.00
N SER A 64 1.45 -16.24 4.56
CA SER A 64 0.68 -16.87 5.65
C SER A 64 0.64 -16.00 6.91
N LEU A 65 1.76 -15.36 7.27
CA LEU A 65 1.84 -14.45 8.41
C LEU A 65 0.95 -13.23 8.20
N LEU A 66 0.97 -12.62 7.02
CA LEU A 66 0.14 -11.46 6.70
C LEU A 66 -1.34 -11.82 6.78
N LEU A 67 -1.76 -12.89 6.11
CA LEU A 67 -3.16 -13.30 6.10
C LEU A 67 -3.65 -13.68 7.50
N ALA A 68 -2.90 -14.49 8.25
CA ALA A 68 -3.29 -14.86 9.61
C ALA A 68 -3.44 -13.63 10.53
N GLN A 69 -2.50 -12.69 10.44
CA GLN A 69 -2.55 -11.47 11.24
C GLN A 69 -3.72 -10.58 10.79
N TRP A 70 -4.00 -10.48 9.49
CA TRP A 70 -5.10 -9.68 8.96
C TRP A 70 -6.48 -10.26 9.34
N GLU A 71 -6.66 -11.58 9.20
CA GLU A 71 -7.88 -12.31 9.60
C GLU A 71 -8.12 -12.20 11.11
N GLU A 72 -7.08 -12.30 11.94
CA GLU A 72 -7.21 -12.09 13.38
C GLU A 72 -7.78 -10.70 13.70
N ARG A 73 -7.38 -9.67 12.93
CA ARG A 73 -7.87 -8.29 13.12
C ARG A 73 -9.30 -8.13 12.64
N MET A 74 -9.69 -8.87 11.59
CA MET A 74 -11.08 -8.96 11.12
C MET A 74 -11.97 -9.54 12.20
N LEU A 75 -11.55 -10.67 12.79
CA LEU A 75 -12.30 -11.35 13.86
C LEU A 75 -12.45 -10.49 15.13
N LYS A 76 -11.47 -9.62 15.40
CA LYS A 76 -11.53 -8.65 16.51
C LYS A 76 -12.37 -7.40 16.21
N GLY A 77 -12.86 -7.22 14.98
CA GLY A 77 -13.70 -6.09 14.60
C GLY A 77 -12.96 -4.77 14.41
N HIS A 78 -11.68 -4.81 13.99
CA HIS A 78 -10.89 -3.59 13.73
C HIS A 78 -11.20 -2.93 12.38
N PHE A 79 -12.07 -3.52 11.56
CA PHE A 79 -12.44 -3.03 10.23
C PHE A 79 -13.81 -2.36 10.26
N LYS A 80 -14.00 -1.33 9.43
CA LYS A 80 -15.28 -0.59 9.41
C LYS A 80 -16.45 -1.37 8.80
N TYR A 81 -16.14 -2.32 7.92
CA TYR A 81 -17.11 -3.16 7.21
C TYR A 81 -16.46 -4.48 6.81
N ASP A 82 -17.30 -5.47 6.48
CA ASP A 82 -16.84 -6.76 5.96
C ASP A 82 -16.66 -6.69 4.45
N ILE A 83 -15.41 -6.62 3.99
CA ILE A 83 -15.08 -6.57 2.56
C ILE A 83 -15.46 -7.84 1.81
N THR A 84 -15.49 -9.00 2.49
CA THR A 84 -15.74 -10.30 1.85
C THR A 84 -17.18 -10.46 1.36
N ALA A 85 -18.09 -9.63 1.86
CA ALA A 85 -19.47 -9.56 1.42
C ALA A 85 -19.69 -8.63 0.21
N SER A 86 -18.64 -7.98 -0.30
CA SER A 86 -18.77 -7.00 -1.38
C SER A 86 -19.15 -7.65 -2.70
N GLU A 87 -20.08 -7.01 -3.41
CA GLU A 87 -20.51 -7.49 -4.72
C GLU A 87 -19.56 -6.99 -5.79
N ILE A 88 -18.99 -7.91 -6.57
CA ILE A 88 -18.10 -7.59 -7.69
C ILE A 88 -18.75 -8.06 -8.99
N LYS A 89 -18.70 -7.22 -10.02
CA LYS A 89 -19.12 -7.59 -11.37
C LYS A 89 -18.12 -7.15 -12.42
N ILE A 90 -18.09 -7.89 -13.52
CA ILE A 90 -17.36 -7.52 -14.73
C ILE A 90 -18.25 -6.60 -15.56
N ILE A 91 -17.76 -5.41 -15.87
CA ILE A 91 -18.42 -4.45 -16.75
C ILE A 91 -18.41 -4.98 -18.18
N ARG A 92 -19.58 -4.97 -18.81
CA ARG A 92 -19.75 -5.40 -20.21
C ARG A 92 -18.92 -4.50 -21.13
N GLY A 93 -18.00 -5.12 -21.87
CA GLY A 93 -17.11 -4.41 -22.78
C GLY A 93 -15.86 -5.23 -23.14
N ARG A 94 -14.95 -4.65 -23.92
CA ARG A 94 -13.73 -5.34 -24.37
C ARG A 94 -12.61 -5.36 -23.33
N ARG A 95 -12.58 -4.36 -22.45
CA ARG A 95 -11.56 -4.17 -21.42
C ARG A 95 -11.83 -4.99 -20.17
N LYS A 96 -13.08 -5.48 -20.00
CA LYS A 96 -13.50 -6.33 -18.86
C LYS A 96 -13.20 -5.69 -17.51
N PHE A 97 -13.46 -4.38 -17.38
CA PHE A 97 -13.26 -3.68 -16.10
C PHE A 97 -14.04 -4.33 -14.96
N LEU A 98 -13.49 -4.25 -13.76
CA LEU A 98 -14.11 -4.76 -12.54
C LEU A 98 -14.77 -3.60 -11.81
N ALA A 99 -16.00 -3.82 -11.34
CA ALA A 99 -16.70 -2.90 -10.46
C ALA A 99 -17.02 -3.65 -9.16
N GLN A 100 -16.62 -3.09 -8.02
CA GLN A 100 -17.07 -3.50 -6.68
C GLN A 100 -18.10 -2.50 -6.18
N LEU A 101 -19.20 -2.98 -5.58
CA LEU A 101 -20.07 -2.14 -4.77
C LEU A 101 -19.62 -2.22 -3.31
N ASN A 102 -19.31 -1.06 -2.75
CA ASN A 102 -18.96 -0.88 -1.35
C ASN A 102 -19.68 0.35 -0.80
N ASN A 103 -20.86 0.12 -0.19
CA ASN A 103 -21.71 1.18 0.33
C ASN A 103 -21.07 1.95 1.49
N ASP A 104 -20.24 1.26 2.29
CA ASP A 104 -19.69 1.77 3.56
C ASP A 104 -18.30 2.42 3.41
N TRP A 105 -17.66 2.30 2.23
CA TRP A 105 -16.37 2.86 1.83
C TRP A 105 -16.23 4.37 2.14
N GLY A 106 -15.73 4.74 3.31
CA GLY A 106 -15.41 6.14 3.65
C GLY A 106 -16.62 7.03 4.00
N MET A 107 -17.70 6.46 4.56
CA MET A 107 -18.89 7.16 5.08
C MET A 107 -18.63 8.36 6.03
N GLU A 108 -17.40 8.54 6.53
CA GLU A 108 -17.06 9.65 7.45
C GLU A 108 -16.61 10.94 6.73
N CYS A 109 -16.26 10.89 5.44
CA CYS A 109 -15.81 12.07 4.69
C CYS A 109 -16.96 13.04 4.31
N PHE A 110 -18.22 12.65 4.47
CA PHE A 110 -19.38 13.40 3.93
C PHE A 110 -20.16 14.25 4.93
N LYS A 111 -19.75 14.30 6.21
CA LYS A 111 -20.48 15.09 7.22
C LYS A 111 -20.17 16.59 7.20
N ASP A 112 -19.16 17.03 6.45
CA ASP A 112 -18.76 18.44 6.39
C ASP A 112 -18.48 18.89 4.93
N PRO A 113 -19.28 19.83 4.38
CA PRO A 113 -19.08 20.37 3.03
C PRO A 113 -17.73 21.08 2.82
N GLU A 114 -17.06 21.57 3.88
CA GLU A 114 -15.74 22.19 3.75
C GLU A 114 -14.63 21.16 3.56
N LYS A 115 -14.81 19.94 4.07
CA LYS A 115 -13.93 18.78 3.79
C LYS A 115 -14.10 18.23 2.38
N LEU A 116 -15.19 18.55 1.67
CA LEU A 116 -15.46 18.03 0.32
C LEU A 116 -14.42 18.44 -0.72
N LYS A 117 -13.80 19.62 -0.55
CA LYS A 117 -12.66 20.05 -1.39
C LYS A 117 -11.36 19.34 -1.01
N MET A 118 -11.28 18.76 0.19
CA MET A 118 -10.14 17.98 0.71
C MET A 118 -10.33 16.47 0.67
N CYS A 119 -11.52 15.94 0.32
CA CYS A 119 -11.78 14.49 0.29
C CYS A 119 -11.02 13.75 -0.82
N HIS A 120 -10.47 14.48 -1.79
CA HIS A 120 -9.53 13.96 -2.78
C HIS A 120 -8.06 14.13 -2.35
N GLU A 121 -7.81 14.81 -1.22
CA GLU A 121 -6.48 15.06 -0.60
C GLU A 121 -6.28 14.30 0.74
N GLU A 122 -7.25 13.54 1.23
CA GLU A 122 -7.21 12.93 2.58
C GLU A 122 -6.50 11.55 2.61
N ASP A 123 -5.19 11.54 2.33
CA ASP A 123 -4.26 10.59 2.99
C ASP A 123 -4.01 10.99 4.47
N THR A 124 -4.68 12.06 4.93
CA THR A 124 -4.58 12.63 6.28
C THR A 124 -5.02 11.66 7.39
N LEU A 125 -5.70 10.57 7.05
CA LEU A 125 -6.22 9.60 8.03
C LEU A 125 -5.26 8.47 8.40
N VAL A 126 -4.09 8.33 7.74
CA VAL A 126 -3.27 7.12 7.92
C VAL A 126 -2.53 7.09 9.28
N PHE A 127 -2.33 8.23 9.96
CA PHE A 127 -1.66 8.24 11.28
C PHE A 127 -2.14 9.37 12.19
N ASP A 128 -3.32 9.21 12.77
CA ASP A 128 -3.67 10.01 13.95
C ASP A 128 -2.91 9.48 15.18
N ARG A 129 -2.38 10.39 16.00
CA ARG A 129 -1.24 10.13 16.91
C ARG A 129 -1.66 9.50 18.25
N THR A 130 -2.71 8.69 18.24
CA THR A 130 -3.62 8.55 19.39
C THR A 130 -4.07 7.11 19.75
N LYS A 131 -3.97 6.11 18.86
CA LYS A 131 -4.60 4.77 19.05
C LYS A 131 -3.74 3.55 18.64
N HIS A 132 -2.80 3.72 17.73
CA HIS A 132 -2.54 2.74 16.67
C HIS A 132 -1.46 1.68 17.02
N CYS A 133 -1.77 0.79 17.98
CA CYS A 133 -1.05 -0.50 18.17
C CYS A 133 -1.81 -1.69 17.57
N GLU A 134 -3.14 -1.69 17.61
CA GLU A 134 -3.96 -2.84 17.20
C GLU A 134 -4.02 -3.02 15.67
N GLU A 135 -3.82 -1.92 14.93
CA GLU A 135 -3.77 -1.90 13.47
C GLU A 135 -2.42 -2.35 12.90
N LEU A 136 -1.36 -2.36 13.73
CA LEU A 136 -0.02 -2.78 13.33
C LEU A 136 0.07 -4.31 13.37
N LEU A 137 0.38 -4.93 12.23
CA LEU A 137 0.46 -6.38 12.12
C LEU A 137 1.84 -6.90 12.57
N PHE A 138 2.89 -6.41 11.92
CA PHE A 138 4.28 -6.76 12.15
C PHE A 138 5.19 -5.77 11.39
N CYS A 139 6.50 -5.91 11.57
CA CYS A 139 7.51 -5.17 10.80
C CYS A 139 8.34 -6.09 9.93
N ILE A 140 8.89 -5.53 8.86
CA ILE A 140 9.85 -6.20 7.98
C ILE A 140 11.16 -5.43 8.02
N THR A 141 12.29 -6.12 8.17
CA THR A 141 13.63 -5.54 8.09
C THR A 141 14.60 -6.52 7.44
N ASN A 142 15.81 -6.08 7.14
CA ASN A 142 16.88 -6.93 6.64
C ASN A 142 17.66 -7.55 7.79
N SER A 143 18.22 -8.74 7.57
CA SER A 143 19.10 -9.44 8.51
C SER A 143 20.38 -9.88 7.82
N ASP A 144 21.45 -10.01 8.59
CA ASP A 144 22.74 -10.53 8.12
C ASP A 144 22.74 -12.07 7.97
N LYS A 145 21.66 -12.74 8.38
CA LYS A 145 21.52 -14.21 8.28
C LYS A 145 21.26 -14.64 6.83
N ALA A 146 21.58 -15.90 6.53
CA ALA A 146 21.29 -16.48 5.21
C ALA A 146 19.79 -16.64 4.99
N ASP A 147 19.10 -17.23 5.97
CA ASP A 147 17.67 -17.56 5.91
C ASP A 147 16.80 -16.44 6.51
N SER A 148 15.59 -16.28 5.98
CA SER A 148 14.57 -15.39 6.55
C SER A 148 14.04 -15.97 7.87
N GLU A 149 13.77 -15.12 8.86
CA GLU A 149 13.28 -15.55 10.16
C GLU A 149 12.21 -14.60 10.74
N LEU A 150 11.35 -15.13 11.62
CA LEU A 150 10.40 -14.32 12.40
C LEU A 150 10.88 -14.20 13.84
N ILE A 151 11.15 -12.97 14.29
CA ILE A 151 11.36 -12.66 15.70
C ILE A 151 10.00 -12.34 16.32
N PRO A 152 9.48 -13.12 17.30
CA PRO A 152 8.11 -12.98 17.76
C PRO A 152 7.79 -11.63 18.43
N SER A 153 8.79 -11.00 19.07
CA SER A 153 8.59 -9.77 19.82
C SER A 153 9.91 -9.03 19.98
N ALA A 154 10.06 -7.90 19.30
CA ALA A 154 11.22 -7.02 19.43
C ALA A 154 10.82 -5.55 19.18
N ALA A 155 11.71 -4.63 19.57
CA ALA A 155 11.51 -3.21 19.31
C ALA A 155 11.69 -2.91 17.82
N VAL A 156 10.88 -1.97 17.30
CA VAL A 156 10.88 -1.63 15.86
C VAL A 156 12.22 -0.99 15.43
N PRO A 157 12.94 -1.56 14.44
CA PRO A 157 14.21 -1.02 13.92
C PRO A 157 14.00 0.22 13.05
N ASN A 158 14.95 1.18 13.07
CA ASN A 158 14.89 2.49 12.40
C ASN A 158 15.03 2.45 10.85
N ASP A 159 14.85 1.30 10.22
CA ASP A 159 14.92 1.08 8.78
C ASP A 159 13.90 0.04 8.31
N ALA A 160 12.91 -0.26 9.16
CA ALA A 160 11.90 -1.27 8.88
C ALA A 160 10.78 -0.76 7.97
N ILE A 161 10.06 -1.70 7.35
CA ILE A 161 8.73 -1.47 6.79
C ILE A 161 7.70 -1.90 7.82
N LEU A 162 6.82 -1.00 8.21
CA LEU A 162 5.65 -1.31 9.03
C LEU A 162 4.54 -1.87 8.13
N ILE A 163 3.97 -3.01 8.52
CA ILE A 163 2.78 -3.58 7.87
C ILE A 163 1.58 -3.23 8.73
N VAL A 164 0.70 -2.37 8.22
CA VAL A 164 -0.45 -1.82 8.95
C VAL A 164 -1.72 -2.15 8.19
N ILE A 165 -2.79 -2.58 8.87
CA ILE A 165 -4.07 -2.82 8.18
C ILE A 165 -4.64 -1.52 7.62
N ASN A 166 -5.31 -1.61 6.47
CA ASN A 166 -6.24 -0.57 6.08
C ASN A 166 -7.62 -0.89 6.68
N VAL A 167 -8.04 -0.09 7.67
CA VAL A 167 -9.36 -0.24 8.33
C VAL A 167 -10.54 -0.01 7.39
N ASN A 168 -10.30 0.57 6.20
CA ASN A 168 -11.23 0.66 5.07
C ASN A 168 -10.67 -0.17 3.89
N PRO A 169 -10.69 -1.50 3.97
CA PRO A 169 -10.03 -2.36 2.99
C PRO A 169 -10.72 -2.24 1.63
N VAL A 170 -9.94 -2.33 0.55
CA VAL A 170 -10.43 -2.31 -0.84
C VAL A 170 -10.69 -3.74 -1.30
N GLU A 171 -9.82 -4.65 -0.87
CA GLU A 171 -9.98 -6.09 -1.02
C GLU A 171 -9.42 -6.83 0.20
N TYR A 172 -9.58 -8.15 0.19
CA TYR A 172 -9.02 -9.05 1.19
C TYR A 172 -7.51 -8.79 1.40
N GLY A 173 -7.07 -8.81 2.66
CA GLY A 173 -5.67 -8.59 3.02
C GLY A 173 -5.14 -7.16 2.79
N HIS A 174 -6.01 -6.14 2.66
CA HIS A 174 -5.55 -4.77 2.42
C HIS A 174 -4.70 -4.20 3.56
N VAL A 175 -3.44 -3.89 3.27
CA VAL A 175 -2.45 -3.31 4.18
C VAL A 175 -1.70 -2.12 3.55
N PHE A 176 -1.15 -1.28 4.41
CA PHE A 176 -0.15 -0.26 4.08
C PHE A 176 1.26 -0.77 4.42
N LEU A 177 2.21 -0.51 3.53
CA LEU A 177 3.64 -0.70 3.75
C LEU A 177 4.27 0.67 3.97
N VAL A 178 4.63 0.96 5.22
CA VAL A 178 5.04 2.30 5.65
C VAL A 178 6.50 2.27 6.08
N PRO A 179 7.38 3.13 5.52
CA PRO A 179 8.76 3.23 5.96
C PRO A 179 8.85 3.74 7.41
N HIS A 180 9.63 3.06 8.26
CA HIS A 180 9.99 3.51 9.60
C HIS A 180 11.43 4.00 9.63
N GLY A 181 11.66 5.18 10.21
CA GLY A 181 13.01 5.74 10.42
C GLY A 181 13.75 6.17 9.14
N PHE A 182 13.13 6.06 7.96
CA PHE A 182 13.63 6.70 6.74
C PHE A 182 13.58 8.23 6.91
N ASP A 183 14.69 8.92 6.61
CA ASP A 183 14.79 10.38 6.72
C ASP A 183 13.66 11.05 5.94
N SER A 184 12.73 11.67 6.68
CA SER A 184 11.52 12.33 6.18
C SER A 184 11.79 13.58 5.32
N LEU A 185 13.05 13.87 5.01
CA LEU A 185 13.48 15.04 4.26
C LEU A 185 13.37 14.84 2.74
N TYR A 186 13.39 13.60 2.25
CA TYR A 186 13.24 13.30 0.83
C TYR A 186 11.82 12.82 0.55
N ARG A 187 11.03 13.69 -0.11
CA ARG A 187 9.71 13.38 -0.70
C ARG A 187 9.79 12.41 -1.89
N PHE A 188 10.90 11.70 -2.04
CA PHE A 188 11.21 10.83 -3.16
C PHE A 188 11.42 9.40 -2.65
N LEU A 189 11.10 8.45 -3.51
CA LEU A 189 11.22 7.02 -3.23
C LEU A 189 12.70 6.63 -3.07
N ASP A 190 13.11 6.29 -1.84
CA ASP A 190 14.48 5.80 -1.54
C ASP A 190 14.71 4.45 -2.22
N ALA A 191 15.89 4.26 -2.83
CA ALA A 191 16.20 3.02 -3.55
C ALA A 191 16.17 1.81 -2.62
N ARG A 192 16.61 1.96 -1.37
CA ARG A 192 16.57 0.87 -0.38
C ARG A 192 15.14 0.52 0.03
N PHE A 193 14.28 1.52 0.19
CA PHE A 193 12.87 1.28 0.47
C PHE A 193 12.18 0.56 -0.70
N LEU A 194 12.43 0.99 -1.94
CA LEU A 194 11.90 0.32 -3.13
C LEU A 194 12.40 -1.12 -3.25
N GLU A 195 13.70 -1.36 -3.01
CA GLU A 195 14.28 -2.70 -2.99
C GLU A 195 13.58 -3.58 -1.96
N MET A 196 13.39 -3.10 -0.73
CA MET A 196 12.70 -3.86 0.31
C MET A 196 11.24 -4.15 -0.07
N VAL A 197 10.51 -3.18 -0.62
CA VAL A 197 9.13 -3.40 -1.10
C VAL A 197 9.10 -4.44 -2.23
N ALA A 198 10.05 -4.41 -3.16
CA ALA A 198 10.18 -5.44 -4.19
C ALA A 198 10.51 -6.81 -3.59
N ARG A 199 11.37 -6.87 -2.56
CA ARG A 199 11.65 -8.09 -1.79
C ARG A 199 10.42 -8.63 -1.07
N VAL A 200 9.52 -7.76 -0.59
CA VAL A 200 8.22 -8.20 -0.06
C VAL A 200 7.42 -8.91 -1.17
N ALA A 201 7.32 -8.33 -2.36
CA ALA A 201 6.59 -8.95 -3.47
C ALA A 201 7.14 -10.34 -3.83
N VAL A 202 8.46 -10.46 -3.91
CA VAL A 202 9.15 -11.73 -4.21
C VAL A 202 8.95 -12.74 -3.09
N GLU A 203 9.09 -12.33 -1.82
CA GLU A 203 8.94 -13.23 -0.67
C GLU A 203 7.51 -13.70 -0.49
N MET A 204 6.51 -12.85 -0.77
CA MET A 204 5.09 -13.25 -0.74
C MET A 204 4.81 -14.40 -1.72
N ASN A 205 5.49 -14.42 -2.87
CA ASN A 205 5.39 -15.47 -3.89
C ASN A 205 3.92 -15.87 -4.20
N ASN A 206 3.03 -14.88 -4.30
CA ASN A 206 1.60 -15.09 -4.48
C ASN A 206 1.08 -14.20 -5.62
N CYS A 207 0.60 -14.83 -6.70
CA CYS A 207 0.12 -14.12 -7.88
C CYS A 207 -1.12 -13.23 -7.61
N SER A 208 -1.84 -13.49 -6.53
CA SER A 208 -2.99 -12.67 -6.13
C SER A 208 -2.56 -11.39 -5.41
N PHE A 209 -1.38 -11.39 -4.77
CA PHE A 209 -0.87 -10.26 -4.01
C PHE A 209 -0.34 -9.16 -4.93
N ARG A 210 -0.90 -7.95 -4.82
CA ARG A 210 -0.51 -6.81 -5.65
C ARG A 210 -0.11 -5.62 -4.79
N LEU A 211 0.96 -4.95 -5.21
CA LEU A 211 1.47 -3.72 -4.61
C LEU A 211 1.10 -2.52 -5.47
N PHE A 212 0.62 -1.48 -4.82
CA PHE A 212 0.17 -0.23 -5.43
C PHE A 212 0.95 0.94 -4.82
N TYR A 213 1.39 1.84 -5.68
CA TYR A 213 1.99 3.10 -5.27
C TYR A 213 1.22 4.25 -5.91
N ASN A 214 0.63 5.09 -5.07
CA ASN A 214 0.08 6.38 -5.50
C ASN A 214 1.13 7.43 -5.14
N CYS A 215 1.64 8.19 -6.11
CA CYS A 215 2.53 9.31 -5.82
C CYS A 215 1.70 10.45 -5.24
N PRO A 216 1.77 10.74 -3.93
CA PRO A 216 0.87 11.70 -3.34
C PRO A 216 1.41 13.12 -3.48
N GLY A 217 0.52 14.09 -3.70
CA GLY A 217 0.89 15.48 -3.95
C GLY A 217 1.60 16.17 -2.79
N HIS A 218 1.26 15.80 -1.54
CA HIS A 218 1.85 16.31 -0.30
C HIS A 218 2.03 15.26 0.81
N SER A 219 1.56 14.01 0.62
CA SER A 219 1.42 13.04 1.72
C SER A 219 2.67 12.18 1.96
N ARG A 220 2.65 11.39 3.05
CA ARG A 220 3.73 10.49 3.43
C ARG A 220 3.91 9.38 2.39
N LEU A 221 5.14 8.94 2.20
CA LEU A 221 5.46 7.84 1.28
C LEU A 221 5.03 6.50 1.88
N TYR A 222 4.14 5.77 1.20
CA TYR A 222 3.77 4.40 1.54
C TYR A 222 3.32 3.64 0.28
N PHE A 223 3.36 2.31 0.35
CA PHE A 223 2.70 1.45 -0.62
C PHE A 223 1.42 0.88 -0.02
N GLN A 224 0.48 0.51 -0.88
CA GLN A 224 -0.70 -0.26 -0.54
C GLN A 224 -0.56 -1.66 -1.10
N ALA A 225 -1.09 -2.66 -0.42
CA ALA A 225 -1.10 -4.02 -0.93
C ALA A 225 -2.40 -4.74 -0.57
N CYS A 226 -2.95 -5.53 -1.48
CA CYS A 226 -4.11 -6.38 -1.22
C CYS A 226 -4.15 -7.54 -2.22
N TYR A 227 -5.06 -8.49 -1.98
CA TYR A 227 -5.18 -9.71 -2.78
C TYR A 227 -6.34 -9.57 -3.76
N PHE A 228 -6.06 -9.68 -5.06
CA PHE A 228 -7.12 -9.85 -6.06
C PHE A 228 -7.05 -11.28 -6.62
N PRO A 229 -8.15 -12.05 -6.56
CA PRO A 229 -8.16 -13.44 -7.01
C PRO A 229 -7.94 -13.57 -8.53
N ASP A 230 -8.41 -12.58 -9.30
CA ASP A 230 -8.28 -12.54 -10.75
C ASP A 230 -7.25 -11.51 -11.19
N LEU A 231 -6.79 -11.63 -12.45
CA LEU A 231 -5.98 -10.61 -13.11
C LEU A 231 -6.75 -9.29 -13.25
N LEU A 232 -6.09 -8.19 -12.92
CA LEU A 232 -6.60 -6.85 -13.17
C LEU A 232 -6.62 -6.59 -14.70
N PRO A 233 -7.60 -5.81 -15.20
CA PRO A 233 -7.71 -5.43 -16.61
C PRO A 233 -6.43 -4.88 -17.25
N VAL A 234 -5.57 -4.21 -16.48
CA VAL A 234 -4.26 -3.71 -16.94
C VAL A 234 -3.23 -4.81 -17.19
N GLU A 235 -3.29 -5.92 -16.46
CA GLU A 235 -2.33 -7.03 -16.55
C GLU A 235 -2.53 -7.85 -17.84
N HIS A 236 -3.69 -7.70 -18.48
CA HIS A 236 -3.96 -8.26 -19.80
C HIS A 236 -3.49 -7.37 -20.96
N MET A 237 -3.05 -6.14 -20.67
CA MET A 237 -2.63 -5.20 -21.71
C MET A 237 -1.18 -5.46 -22.14
N PRO A 238 -0.83 -5.16 -23.40
CA PRO A 238 0.55 -5.22 -23.86
C PRO A 238 1.47 -4.35 -22.98
N VAL A 239 2.63 -4.88 -22.64
CA VAL A 239 3.65 -4.17 -21.86
C VAL A 239 4.69 -3.60 -22.81
N ASP A 240 4.85 -2.28 -22.80
CA ASP A 240 5.94 -1.60 -23.50
C ASP A 240 7.11 -1.37 -22.54
N ILE A 241 8.28 -1.91 -22.89
CA ILE A 241 9.52 -1.66 -22.14
C ILE A 241 9.98 -0.22 -22.45
N LEU A 242 10.12 0.60 -21.42
CA LEU A 242 10.45 2.03 -21.51
C LEU A 242 11.94 2.34 -21.73
N PHE A 243 12.67 1.55 -22.53
CA PHE A 243 14.12 1.72 -22.72
C PHE A 243 14.55 1.82 -24.20
N ASP A 244 14.40 3.03 -24.76
CA ASP A 244 15.09 3.52 -25.96
C ASP A 244 15.48 5.01 -25.77
N ALA A 245 16.78 5.28 -25.66
CA ALA A 245 17.40 6.59 -25.43
C ALA A 245 16.65 7.78 -26.09
N GLY A 246 16.23 8.82 -25.35
CA GLY A 246 15.32 9.87 -25.90
C GLY A 246 15.44 11.30 -25.33
N GLN A 247 14.62 12.25 -25.78
CA GLN A 247 14.51 13.66 -25.30
C GLN A 247 13.45 13.89 -24.18
N ALA A 248 13.30 15.09 -23.60
CA ALA A 248 12.57 15.28 -22.33
C ALA A 248 11.58 16.47 -22.27
N GLN A 249 10.48 16.27 -21.54
CA GLN A 249 9.64 17.28 -20.86
C GLN A 249 9.10 16.68 -19.55
N THR A 250 8.94 17.47 -18.47
CA THR A 250 8.25 17.06 -17.22
C THR A 250 6.74 17.31 -17.40
N LEU A 251 5.89 16.31 -17.10
CA LEU A 251 4.44 16.44 -17.13
C LEU A 251 3.88 16.27 -15.71
N SER A 252 3.15 17.27 -15.24
CA SER A 252 2.41 17.22 -13.97
C SER A 252 0.92 17.10 -14.27
N THR A 253 0.39 15.88 -14.28
CA THR A 253 -1.05 15.63 -14.22
C THR A 253 -1.40 15.15 -12.82
N SER A 254 -2.21 15.91 -12.09
CA SER A 254 -2.81 15.46 -10.83
C SER A 254 -3.77 14.30 -11.14
N CYS A 255 -3.43 13.10 -10.69
CA CYS A 255 -4.26 11.92 -10.86
C CYS A 255 -5.28 11.84 -9.71
N ASN A 256 -6.57 11.99 -10.03
CA ASN A 256 -7.65 11.79 -9.07
C ASN A 256 -8.09 10.32 -8.94
N LEU A 257 -7.40 9.40 -9.63
CA LEU A 257 -7.64 7.96 -9.56
C LEU A 257 -6.54 7.27 -8.76
N SER A 258 -6.95 6.27 -7.98
CA SER A 258 -6.03 5.35 -7.32
C SER A 258 -5.37 4.39 -8.33
N ALA A 259 -4.21 3.84 -7.97
CA ALA A 259 -3.48 2.91 -8.82
C ALA A 259 -4.28 1.65 -9.19
N TRP A 260 -5.12 1.12 -8.29
CA TRP A 260 -6.01 -0.01 -8.62
C TRP A 260 -7.14 0.39 -9.58
N GLU A 261 -7.67 1.61 -9.50
CA GLU A 261 -8.63 2.14 -10.49
C GLU A 261 -7.98 2.34 -11.85
N CYS A 262 -6.74 2.85 -11.90
CA CYS A 262 -5.93 2.86 -13.11
C CYS A 262 -5.66 1.43 -13.64
N GLY A 263 -5.61 0.45 -12.74
CA GLY A 263 -5.53 -0.97 -13.05
C GLY A 263 -6.84 -1.57 -13.60
N GLY A 264 -7.95 -0.83 -13.54
CA GLY A 264 -9.26 -1.24 -14.02
C GLY A 264 -10.20 -1.82 -12.96
N TYR A 265 -9.88 -1.67 -11.66
CA TYR A 265 -10.75 -2.05 -10.53
C TYR A 265 -11.41 -0.82 -9.90
N PHE A 266 -12.71 -0.66 -10.12
CA PHE A 266 -13.46 0.54 -9.74
C PHE A 266 -14.38 0.30 -8.56
N LEU A 267 -14.36 1.23 -7.60
CA LEU A 267 -15.22 1.21 -6.42
C LEU A 267 -16.44 2.09 -6.62
N PHE A 268 -17.62 1.57 -6.30
CA PHE A 268 -18.88 2.30 -6.35
C PHE A 268 -19.52 2.28 -4.97
N ARG A 269 -20.13 3.42 -4.58
CA ARG A 269 -20.89 3.54 -3.33
C ARG A 269 -22.39 3.47 -3.55
N SER A 270 -22.84 3.92 -4.71
CA SER A 270 -24.25 3.91 -5.07
C SER A 270 -24.56 2.63 -5.84
N ARG A 271 -25.57 1.89 -5.37
CA ARG A 271 -26.15 0.77 -6.12
C ARG A 271 -26.55 1.21 -7.53
N GLN A 272 -27.14 2.40 -7.66
CA GLN A 272 -27.55 2.92 -8.96
C GLN A 272 -26.35 3.13 -9.89
N GLU A 273 -25.28 3.81 -9.43
CA GLU A 273 -24.08 4.03 -10.25
C GLU A 273 -23.41 2.70 -10.60
N PHE A 274 -23.32 1.80 -9.64
CA PHE A 274 -22.80 0.45 -9.86
C PHE A 274 -23.61 -0.26 -10.94
N ASP A 275 -24.95 -0.25 -10.87
CA ASP A 275 -25.84 -0.93 -11.81
C ASP A 275 -25.76 -0.34 -13.23
N GLU A 276 -25.70 0.99 -13.33
CA GLU A 276 -25.77 1.72 -14.59
C GLU A 276 -24.40 1.95 -15.26
N VAL A 277 -23.27 1.74 -14.56
CA VAL A 277 -21.96 2.06 -15.11
C VAL A 277 -21.63 1.25 -16.37
N THR A 278 -21.03 1.94 -17.34
CA THR A 278 -20.63 1.38 -18.63
C THR A 278 -19.12 1.50 -18.84
N GLU A 279 -18.56 0.63 -19.69
CA GLU A 279 -17.15 0.71 -20.08
C GLU A 279 -16.80 2.07 -20.69
N ALA A 280 -17.70 2.68 -21.46
CA ALA A 280 -17.50 3.99 -22.06
C ALA A 280 -17.35 5.10 -21.00
N ALA A 281 -18.13 5.06 -19.92
CA ALA A 281 -18.01 6.02 -18.82
C ALA A 281 -16.67 5.87 -18.07
N LEU A 282 -16.24 4.62 -17.84
CA LEU A 282 -14.96 4.32 -17.19
C LEU A 282 -13.75 4.73 -18.05
N LEU A 283 -13.78 4.45 -19.35
CA LEU A 283 -12.76 4.90 -20.30
C LEU A 283 -12.65 6.42 -20.32
N LYS A 284 -13.79 7.12 -20.31
CA LYS A 284 -13.80 8.59 -20.21
C LYS A 284 -13.12 9.04 -18.92
N ARG A 285 -13.40 8.41 -17.77
CA ARG A 285 -12.75 8.71 -16.49
C ARG A 285 -11.24 8.50 -16.57
N LEU A 286 -10.79 7.34 -17.03
CA LEU A 286 -9.37 7.02 -17.22
C LEU A 286 -8.66 8.01 -18.14
N SER A 287 -9.32 8.43 -19.23
CA SER A 287 -8.73 9.39 -20.18
C SER A 287 -8.41 10.75 -19.56
N THR A 288 -9.10 11.15 -18.47
CA THR A 288 -8.82 12.42 -17.79
C THR A 288 -7.53 12.42 -16.98
N VAL A 289 -6.98 11.24 -16.67
CA VAL A 289 -5.75 11.08 -15.88
C VAL A 289 -4.67 10.31 -16.65
N SER A 290 -4.95 9.94 -17.89
CA SER A 290 -4.01 9.24 -18.78
C SER A 290 -3.34 10.22 -19.72
N LEU A 291 -2.15 9.84 -20.20
CA LEU A 291 -1.49 10.55 -21.28
C LEU A 291 -2.09 10.09 -22.62
N ASP A 292 -2.11 11.00 -23.59
CA ASP A 292 -2.29 10.62 -24.99
C ASP A 292 -1.00 9.97 -25.54
N ASP A 293 -1.05 9.48 -26.78
CA ASP A 293 0.08 8.78 -27.40
C ASP A 293 1.34 9.67 -27.47
N GLU A 294 1.17 10.98 -27.70
CA GLU A 294 2.28 11.93 -27.76
C GLU A 294 2.89 12.18 -26.38
N GLY A 295 2.06 12.37 -25.35
CA GLY A 295 2.47 12.52 -23.97
C GLY A 295 3.16 11.27 -23.44
N PHE A 296 2.62 10.08 -23.73
CA PHE A 296 3.24 8.81 -23.37
C PHE A 296 4.60 8.64 -24.06
N ALA A 297 4.71 8.96 -25.36
CA ALA A 297 5.98 8.95 -26.07
C ALA A 297 6.99 9.95 -25.48
N ALA A 298 6.53 11.12 -25.03
CA ALA A 298 7.38 12.10 -24.36
C ALA A 298 7.92 11.59 -23.01
N VAL A 299 7.07 10.96 -22.20
CA VAL A 299 7.48 10.32 -20.93
C VAL A 299 8.45 9.17 -21.17
N LYS A 300 8.18 8.31 -22.16
CA LYS A 300 9.10 7.23 -22.55
C LYS A 300 10.49 7.78 -22.85
N ARG A 301 10.57 8.82 -23.69
CA ARG A 301 11.83 9.49 -24.02
C ARG A 301 12.51 10.14 -22.80
N LEU A 302 11.73 10.69 -21.86
CA LEU A 302 12.24 11.27 -20.61
C LEU A 302 12.91 10.19 -19.73
N CYS A 303 12.19 9.11 -19.43
CA CYS A 303 12.68 8.01 -18.60
C CYS A 303 14.01 7.47 -19.14
N CYS A 304 14.10 7.30 -20.46
CA CYS A 304 15.29 6.75 -21.11
C CYS A 304 16.56 7.58 -20.84
N ARG A 305 16.50 8.92 -20.87
CA ARG A 305 17.72 9.73 -20.63
C ARG A 305 17.99 10.05 -19.16
N ILE A 306 17.01 9.86 -18.27
CA ILE A 306 17.32 9.79 -16.83
C ILE A 306 18.15 8.53 -16.58
N ALA A 307 17.72 7.38 -17.10
CA ALA A 307 18.46 6.12 -16.98
C ALA A 307 19.88 6.23 -17.57
N THR A 308 20.05 6.82 -18.77
CA THR A 308 21.39 7.04 -19.35
C THR A 308 22.29 7.91 -18.47
N LYS A 309 21.76 8.95 -17.82
CA LYS A 309 22.53 9.82 -16.92
C LYS A 309 22.94 9.14 -15.61
N ILE A 310 22.16 8.17 -15.14
CA ILE A 310 22.49 7.41 -13.91
C ILE A 310 23.56 6.34 -14.22
N ALA A 311 23.61 5.83 -15.45
CA ALA A 311 24.58 4.82 -15.88
C ALA A 311 25.99 5.37 -16.21
N THR A 312 26.18 6.69 -16.21
CA THR A 312 27.46 7.38 -16.45
C THR A 312 28.03 7.96 -15.17
#